data_AF-A0A329SKA0-F1
#
_entry.id   AF-A0A329SKA0-F1
#
_cell.length_a   1.000
_cell.length_b   1.000
_cell.length_c   1.000
_cell.angle_alpha   90.00
_cell.angle_beta   90.00
_cell.angle_gamma   90.00
#
_symmetry.space_group_name_H-M   'P 1'
#
loop_
_entity.id
_entity.type
_entity.pdbx_description
1 polymer ?
#
loop_
_entity_poly.entity_id
_entity_poly.type
_entity_poly.pdbx_seq_one_letter_code
_entity_poly.pdbx_strand_id
1 'polypeptide(L)'
;MADRKLSGRQMMMLFYTEVERPPFTDGIKEEADTPTLFRCKCGKTRAQRLKHGYTNLVQHVLVKHADWVAAATREVHPSPVPALANSGKPRTSPKKNGKAKARAETDEEEVNGTALGSNDSILDSSEDEDKPGTQETATTHESTTSSSVQKRSDYLSWDDYFMSVAFLSAMRSKDPSTQVGACIVNPERKIVGIGYNGFPNGCGDDDLPWARESESNSPLDTKYPYVCHAEMNAILNKNSTDVKGCTIYVALFPCNECAKLIIQSGISHVVYCSDKYNSDWKFVASRRLLDMAGVQYAQHKLQLSKVVIDFTSVM
;
A
#
# COMPACT_ATOMS: atom_id res chain seq x y z
N MET A 1 9.74 -16.59 -2.40
CA MET A 1 9.33 -15.54 -1.44
C MET A 1 10.31 -14.38 -1.58
N ALA A 2 9.86 -13.12 -1.46
CA ALA A 2 10.75 -11.97 -1.54
C ALA A 2 11.41 -11.70 -0.17
N ASP A 3 12.73 -11.73 -0.11
CA ASP A 3 13.49 -11.58 1.14
C ASP A 3 13.52 -10.11 1.59
N ARG A 4 12.66 -9.77 2.57
CA ARG A 4 12.28 -8.38 2.90
C ARG A 4 13.33 -7.68 3.77
N LYS A 5 14.38 -7.19 3.14
CA LYS A 5 15.46 -6.42 3.79
C LYS A 5 14.92 -5.25 4.63
N LEU A 6 15.39 -5.14 5.87
CA LEU A 6 15.11 -4.00 6.75
C LEU A 6 15.70 -2.70 6.17
N SER A 7 14.97 -1.59 6.32
CA SER A 7 15.49 -0.25 5.97
C SER A 7 16.48 0.26 7.02
N GLY A 8 17.34 1.21 6.64
CA GLY A 8 18.30 1.83 7.56
C GLY A 8 17.64 2.49 8.78
N ARG A 9 16.45 3.09 8.62
CA ARG A 9 15.66 3.66 9.73
C ARG A 9 15.15 2.58 10.69
N GLN A 10 14.73 1.41 10.17
CA GLN A 10 14.34 0.27 11.02
C GLN A 10 15.55 -0.28 11.79
N MET A 11 16.71 -0.43 11.15
CA MET A 11 17.93 -0.88 11.84
C MET A 11 18.36 0.10 12.96
N MET A 12 18.20 1.41 12.75
CA MET A 12 18.41 2.40 13.81
C MET A 12 17.49 2.16 15.00
N MET A 13 16.17 2.10 14.78
CA MET A 13 15.18 1.92 15.86
C MET A 13 15.31 0.56 16.56
N LEU A 14 15.78 -0.48 15.87
CA LEU A 14 15.92 -1.84 16.41
C LEU A 14 17.23 -2.06 17.18
N PHE A 15 18.33 -1.39 16.82
CA PHE A 15 19.67 -1.74 17.30
C PHE A 15 20.45 -0.59 17.96
N TYR A 16 19.91 0.63 17.95
CA TYR A 16 20.52 1.81 18.56
C TYR A 16 19.58 2.57 19.49
N THR A 17 20.16 3.18 20.52
CA THR A 17 19.53 4.21 21.36
C THR A 17 20.31 5.50 21.21
N GLU A 18 19.63 6.63 21.05
CA GLU A 18 20.26 7.95 21.08
C GLU A 18 20.71 8.25 22.52
N VAL A 19 21.96 8.71 22.70
CA VAL A 19 22.56 8.98 24.02
C VAL A 19 22.62 10.46 24.30
N GLU A 20 23.02 11.23 23.29
CA GLU A 20 23.31 12.65 23.42
C GLU A 20 23.07 13.34 22.08
N ARG A 21 22.24 14.39 22.12
CA ARG A 21 22.00 15.31 21.02
C ARG A 21 22.63 16.65 21.40
N PRO A 22 23.38 17.31 20.50
CA PRO A 22 23.84 18.69 20.73
C PRO A 22 22.65 19.60 21.05
N PRO A 23 22.81 20.59 21.96
CA PRO A 23 21.75 21.55 22.25
C PRO A 23 21.38 22.33 20.98
N PHE A 24 20.08 22.55 20.77
CA PHE A 24 19.58 23.34 19.65
C PHE A 24 19.83 24.82 19.93
N THR A 25 20.75 25.43 19.19
CA THR A 25 21.09 26.85 19.32
C THR A 25 20.20 27.69 18.42
N ASP A 26 19.15 28.28 18.98
CA ASP A 26 18.30 29.22 18.25
C ASP A 26 19.10 30.43 17.73
N GLY A 27 18.85 30.81 16.47
CA GLY A 27 19.13 32.16 15.96
C GLY A 27 20.37 32.40 15.10
N ILE A 28 21.30 31.45 14.90
CA ILE A 28 22.48 31.65 14.04
C ILE A 28 22.58 30.60 12.93
N LYS A 29 22.84 31.04 11.69
CA LYS A 29 23.02 30.20 10.49
C LYS A 29 24.42 29.56 10.40
N GLU A 30 24.85 28.90 11.46
CA GLU A 30 25.83 27.83 11.34
C GLU A 30 25.13 26.52 11.71
N GLU A 31 24.95 25.63 10.74
CA GLU A 31 24.63 24.23 11.06
C GLU A 31 25.82 23.68 11.85
N ALA A 32 25.70 23.63 13.18
CA ALA A 32 26.66 22.98 14.03
C ALA A 32 26.78 21.52 13.59
N ASP A 33 27.83 21.22 12.81
CA ASP A 33 28.13 19.87 12.36
C ASP A 33 28.77 19.11 13.53
N THR A 34 27.96 18.84 14.54
CA THR A 34 28.26 18.07 15.74
C THR A 34 27.53 16.73 15.62
N PRO A 35 28.24 15.59 15.65
CA PRO A 35 27.63 14.30 15.40
C PRO A 35 26.88 13.79 16.63
N THR A 36 25.60 13.45 16.47
CA THR A 36 24.76 12.81 17.49
C THR A 36 25.36 11.48 17.95
N LEU A 37 25.35 11.20 19.24
CA LEU A 37 25.88 9.95 19.80
C LEU A 37 24.79 8.88 19.91
N PHE A 38 25.04 7.71 19.33
CA PHE A 38 24.17 6.54 19.36
C PHE A 38 24.87 5.34 19.99
N ARG A 39 24.26 4.71 21.00
CA ARG A 39 24.73 3.47 21.64
C ARG A 39 24.07 2.28 20.99
N CYS A 40 24.87 1.39 20.41
CA CYS A 40 24.37 0.12 19.87
C CYS A 40 24.00 -0.84 21.02
N LYS A 41 23.07 -1.77 20.80
CA LYS A 41 22.77 -2.88 21.73
C LYS A 41 24.00 -3.72 22.13
N CYS A 42 25.10 -3.68 21.36
CA CYS A 42 26.39 -4.28 21.73
C CYS A 42 27.27 -3.42 22.66
N GLY A 43 26.70 -2.38 23.28
CA GLY A 43 27.38 -1.44 24.19
C GLY A 43 28.22 -0.35 23.49
N LYS A 44 28.56 -0.52 22.21
CA LYS A 44 29.42 0.43 21.48
C LYS A 44 28.68 1.72 21.11
N THR A 45 29.12 2.84 21.67
CA THR A 45 28.75 4.19 21.24
C THR A 45 29.40 4.52 19.89
N ARG A 46 28.68 5.22 19.01
CA ARG A 46 29.15 5.74 17.72
C ARG A 46 28.56 7.13 17.48
N ALA A 47 29.36 8.02 16.90
CA ALA A 47 28.94 9.35 16.49
C ALA A 47 28.45 9.32 15.02
N GLN A 48 27.33 9.97 14.71
CA GLN A 48 26.79 10.07 13.35
C GLN A 48 26.28 11.49 13.05
N ARG A 49 26.69 12.02 11.90
CA ARG A 49 26.20 13.30 11.36
C ARG A 49 24.87 13.06 10.65
N LEU A 50 23.76 13.58 11.17
CA LEU A 50 22.42 13.27 10.63
C LEU A 50 22.21 13.73 9.18
N LYS A 51 22.85 14.82 8.75
CA LYS A 51 22.83 15.29 7.35
C LYS A 51 23.44 14.32 6.34
N HIS A 52 24.20 13.31 6.80
CA HIS A 52 24.73 12.21 5.98
C HIS A 52 23.95 10.90 6.15
N GLY A 53 22.74 10.95 6.72
CA GLY A 53 21.93 9.78 7.03
C GLY A 53 22.55 8.88 8.11
N TYR A 54 22.26 7.57 8.04
CA TYR A 54 22.65 6.58 9.06
C TYR A 54 23.71 5.57 8.56
N THR A 55 24.35 5.83 7.43
CA THR A 55 25.12 4.84 6.65
C THR A 55 26.18 4.10 7.47
N ASN A 56 26.93 4.80 8.35
CA ASN A 56 27.98 4.17 9.16
C ASN A 56 27.42 3.28 10.28
N LEU A 57 26.22 3.59 10.79
CA LEU A 57 25.53 2.83 11.83
C LEU A 57 24.83 1.60 11.25
N VAL A 58 24.21 1.76 10.08
CA VAL A 58 23.64 0.68 9.27
C VAL A 58 24.74 -0.31 8.86
N GLN A 59 25.86 0.17 8.30
CA GLN A 59 26.98 -0.66 7.91
C GLN A 59 27.63 -1.37 9.10
N HIS A 60 27.69 -0.74 10.27
CA HIS A 60 28.17 -1.40 11.49
C HIS A 60 27.32 -2.62 11.86
N VAL A 61 25.99 -2.47 11.86
CA VAL A 61 25.07 -3.57 12.17
C VAL A 61 25.13 -4.66 11.10
N LEU A 62 25.10 -4.29 9.81
CA LEU A 62 25.22 -5.25 8.70
C LEU A 62 26.52 -6.06 8.71
N VAL A 63 27.64 -5.48 9.16
CA VAL A 63 28.97 -6.14 9.14
C VAL A 63 29.32 -6.84 10.46
N LYS A 64 28.77 -6.41 11.61
CA LYS A 64 29.14 -6.94 12.94
C LYS A 64 28.00 -7.64 13.69
N HIS A 65 26.77 -7.50 13.22
CA HIS A 65 25.53 -8.01 13.84
C HIS A 65 24.54 -8.50 12.77
N ALA A 66 25.04 -9.13 11.70
CA ALA A 66 24.23 -9.64 10.59
C ALA A 66 23.21 -10.70 11.03
N ASP A 67 23.54 -11.46 12.08
CA ASP A 67 22.67 -12.39 12.80
C ASP A 67 21.46 -11.67 13.42
N TRP A 68 21.66 -10.48 14.01
CA TRP A 68 20.56 -9.67 14.56
C TRP A 68 19.64 -9.14 13.47
N VAL A 69 20.19 -8.74 12.32
CA VAL A 69 19.42 -8.32 11.15
C VAL A 69 18.58 -9.48 10.62
N ALA A 70 19.17 -10.67 10.49
CA ALA A 70 18.48 -11.87 10.05
C ALA A 70 17.38 -12.31 11.04
N ALA A 71 17.63 -12.22 12.35
CA ALA A 71 16.63 -12.50 13.38
C ALA A 71 15.45 -11.51 13.32
N ALA A 72 15.71 -10.20 13.32
CA ALA A 72 14.66 -9.19 13.25
C ALA A 72 13.88 -9.21 11.91
N THR A 73 14.51 -9.65 10.82
CA THR A 73 13.80 -9.88 9.54
C THR A 73 12.84 -11.08 9.62
N ARG A 74 13.16 -12.09 10.43
CA ARG A 74 12.29 -13.25 10.69
C ARG A 74 11.18 -12.95 11.69
N GLU A 75 11.42 -12.13 12.72
CA GLU A 75 10.37 -11.75 13.69
C GLU A 75 9.22 -10.94 13.06
N VAL A 76 9.47 -10.26 11.92
CA VAL A 76 8.44 -9.61 11.09
C VAL A 76 7.59 -10.62 10.28
N HIS A 77 7.96 -11.91 10.29
CA HIS A 77 7.25 -13.03 9.67
C HIS A 77 6.94 -14.13 10.70
N PRO A 78 5.77 -14.12 11.37
CA PRO A 78 5.30 -15.29 12.09
C PRO A 78 4.97 -16.41 11.08
N SER A 79 5.93 -17.30 10.83
CA SER A 79 5.65 -18.57 10.17
C SER A 79 4.59 -19.35 10.97
N PRO A 80 3.58 -19.95 10.31
CA PRO A 80 2.53 -20.68 11.03
C PRO A 80 3.13 -21.84 11.81
N VAL A 81 2.83 -21.91 13.10
CA VAL A 81 3.21 -23.03 13.96
C VAL A 81 2.40 -24.26 13.52
N PRO A 82 3.05 -25.39 13.16
CA PRO A 82 2.32 -26.62 12.89
C PRO A 82 1.56 -27.06 14.14
N ALA A 83 0.29 -27.41 14.00
CA ALA A 83 -0.52 -27.84 15.14
C ALA A 83 0.07 -29.11 15.77
N LEU A 84 0.52 -29.03 17.03
CA LEU A 84 0.95 -30.21 17.77
C LEU A 84 -0.27 -31.07 18.10
N ALA A 85 -0.28 -32.29 17.54
CA ALA A 85 -1.19 -33.34 18.00
C ALA A 85 -0.90 -33.67 19.48
N ASN A 86 -1.97 -33.83 20.27
CA ASN A 86 -1.88 -34.01 21.71
C ASN A 86 -1.64 -35.50 22.07
N SER A 87 -0.41 -35.87 22.43
CA SER A 87 -0.07 -37.19 22.97
C SER A 87 1.07 -37.13 24.00
N GLY A 88 1.19 -38.16 24.83
CA GLY A 88 1.85 -38.11 26.14
C GLY A 88 3.40 -38.11 26.17
N LYS A 89 3.91 -37.65 27.32
CA LYS A 89 5.31 -37.79 27.83
C LYS A 89 5.66 -39.28 28.10
N PRO A 90 6.93 -39.68 28.41
CA PRO A 90 8.13 -38.88 28.75
C PRO A 90 9.51 -39.30 28.16
N ARG A 91 10.50 -38.37 28.24
CA ARG A 91 11.98 -38.54 28.41
C ARG A 91 12.73 -39.56 27.49
N THR A 92 13.76 -39.15 26.74
CA THR A 92 15.16 -39.04 27.24
C THR A 92 16.12 -38.39 26.21
N SER A 93 17.37 -38.10 26.62
CA SER A 93 18.54 -37.69 25.80
C SER A 93 19.76 -38.57 26.20
N PRO A 94 21.00 -38.45 25.64
CA PRO A 94 21.57 -37.48 24.66
C PRO A 94 22.56 -38.08 23.62
N LYS A 95 23.36 -37.22 22.92
CA LYS A 95 24.61 -37.48 22.13
C LYS A 95 24.42 -37.99 20.68
N LYS A 96 25.34 -37.83 19.70
CA LYS A 96 26.44 -36.85 19.39
C LYS A 96 27.00 -37.10 17.95
N ASN A 97 27.60 -36.07 17.33
CA ASN A 97 28.66 -36.10 16.28
C ASN A 97 28.35 -36.55 14.81
N GLY A 98 29.16 -36.03 13.86
CA GLY A 98 29.16 -36.29 12.38
C GLY A 98 28.76 -35.03 11.56
N LYS A 99 29.49 -34.44 10.58
CA LYS A 99 30.44 -34.89 9.52
C LYS A 99 29.81 -35.89 8.53
N ALA A 100 29.92 -35.79 7.19
CA ALA A 100 30.67 -34.95 6.23
C ALA A 100 30.00 -35.05 4.80
N LYS A 101 30.41 -34.47 3.65
CA LYS A 101 31.10 -33.20 3.22
C LYS A 101 31.30 -33.23 1.67
N ALA A 102 30.84 -32.21 0.93
CA ALA A 102 30.99 -32.06 -0.56
C ALA A 102 30.22 -33.13 -1.38
N ARG A 103 30.10 -33.10 -2.73
CA ARG A 103 30.61 -32.28 -3.87
C ARG A 103 29.52 -32.40 -4.99
N ALA A 104 28.98 -31.39 -5.68
CA ALA A 104 29.54 -30.40 -6.63
C ALA A 104 30.08 -31.00 -7.95
N GLU A 105 29.91 -30.27 -9.07
CA GLU A 105 30.17 -30.68 -10.49
C GLU A 105 29.16 -31.76 -11.00
N THR A 106 28.66 -31.82 -12.25
CA THR A 106 28.65 -30.98 -13.49
C THR A 106 27.51 -31.52 -14.41
N ASP A 107 27.07 -31.01 -15.58
CA ASP A 107 27.41 -29.88 -16.50
C ASP A 107 26.11 -29.44 -17.27
N GLU A 108 26.17 -28.88 -18.50
CA GLU A 108 25.06 -28.34 -19.33
C GLU A 108 24.65 -29.25 -20.53
N GLU A 109 23.44 -29.09 -21.10
CA GLU A 109 23.21 -29.04 -22.57
C GLU A 109 21.83 -28.46 -22.96
N GLU A 110 21.69 -27.91 -24.18
CA GLU A 110 20.51 -27.20 -24.70
C GLU A 110 20.15 -27.68 -26.12
N VAL A 111 18.85 -27.91 -26.41
CA VAL A 111 18.36 -28.22 -27.78
C VAL A 111 17.04 -27.52 -28.08
N ASN A 112 17.00 -26.78 -29.20
CA ASN A 112 15.79 -26.15 -29.76
C ASN A 112 15.11 -27.05 -30.82
N GLY A 113 13.80 -26.85 -31.05
CA GLY A 113 13.08 -27.49 -32.17
C GLY A 113 11.74 -26.83 -32.50
N THR A 114 11.52 -26.46 -33.77
CA THR A 114 10.35 -25.69 -34.24
C THR A 114 9.77 -26.21 -35.57
N ALA A 115 8.44 -26.39 -35.62
CA ALA A 115 7.56 -26.52 -36.81
C ALA A 115 6.09 -26.44 -36.32
N LEU A 116 5.09 -25.77 -36.92
CA LEU A 116 4.64 -25.49 -38.31
C LEU A 116 3.57 -26.47 -38.85
N GLY A 117 2.49 -25.91 -39.42
CA GLY A 117 1.27 -26.60 -39.96
C GLY A 117 0.01 -26.22 -39.17
N SER A 118 -1.02 -25.50 -39.64
CA SER A 118 -1.80 -25.48 -40.92
C SER A 118 -2.83 -26.63 -41.04
N ASN A 119 -4.04 -26.48 -41.58
CA ASN A 119 -4.98 -25.34 -41.78
C ASN A 119 -6.35 -25.93 -42.26
N ASP A 120 -7.45 -25.15 -42.30
CA ASP A 120 -8.70 -25.44 -43.07
C ASP A 120 -9.53 -26.71 -42.69
N SER A 121 -10.74 -27.02 -43.21
CA SER A 121 -12.01 -26.31 -43.56
C SER A 121 -13.09 -27.40 -43.94
N ILE A 122 -14.39 -27.24 -44.27
CA ILE A 122 -15.37 -26.12 -44.42
C ILE A 122 -16.84 -26.67 -44.44
N LEU A 123 -17.87 -25.89 -44.03
CA LEU A 123 -19.35 -26.08 -44.29
C LEU A 123 -20.02 -27.41 -43.80
N ASP A 124 -21.34 -27.69 -43.82
CA ASP A 124 -22.61 -26.93 -44.09
C ASP A 124 -23.84 -27.52 -43.32
N SER A 125 -25.04 -26.90 -43.47
CA SER A 125 -26.45 -27.41 -43.53
C SER A 125 -26.84 -28.85 -43.10
N SER A 126 -28.06 -29.20 -42.63
CA SER A 126 -29.31 -28.49 -42.22
C SER A 126 -30.36 -29.52 -41.68
N GLU A 127 -31.48 -29.04 -41.12
CA GLU A 127 -32.91 -29.50 -41.21
C GLU A 127 -33.23 -30.94 -41.72
N ASP A 128 -34.20 -31.72 -41.18
CA ASP A 128 -35.22 -31.47 -40.13
C ASP A 128 -35.86 -32.77 -39.53
N GLU A 129 -36.84 -32.61 -38.62
CA GLU A 129 -37.67 -33.61 -37.87
C GLU A 129 -38.11 -34.92 -38.58
N ASP A 130 -38.15 -36.05 -37.82
CA ASP A 130 -39.33 -36.96 -37.77
C ASP A 130 -39.40 -37.82 -36.46
N LYS A 131 -40.55 -38.43 -36.18
CA LYS A 131 -40.93 -39.22 -34.97
C LYS A 131 -42.02 -40.26 -35.34
N PRO A 132 -42.43 -41.23 -34.47
CA PRO A 132 -42.00 -41.49 -33.09
C PRO A 132 -41.74 -42.98 -32.71
N GLY A 133 -41.22 -43.18 -31.50
CA GLY A 133 -41.95 -44.00 -30.51
C GLY A 133 -41.58 -45.47 -30.29
N THR A 134 -40.71 -45.71 -29.30
CA THR A 134 -40.78 -46.90 -28.43
C THR A 134 -40.61 -46.46 -26.98
N GLN A 135 -41.32 -47.09 -26.03
CA GLN A 135 -41.06 -46.93 -24.59
C GLN A 135 -40.04 -47.98 -24.15
N GLU A 136 -38.97 -47.57 -23.46
CA GLU A 136 -38.24 -48.52 -22.61
C GLU A 136 -37.56 -47.84 -21.41
N THR A 137 -37.55 -48.59 -20.29
CA THR A 137 -36.83 -48.39 -19.02
C THR A 137 -36.43 -46.97 -18.60
N ALA A 138 -37.09 -46.46 -17.55
CA ALA A 138 -36.58 -45.34 -16.77
C ALA A 138 -35.36 -45.76 -15.93
N THR A 139 -34.17 -45.74 -16.52
CA THR A 139 -32.93 -45.67 -15.74
C THR A 139 -32.88 -44.33 -15.04
N THR A 140 -33.01 -44.33 -13.72
CA THR A 140 -32.67 -43.17 -12.88
C THR A 140 -31.17 -42.96 -12.94
N HIS A 141 -30.71 -42.29 -13.99
CA HIS A 141 -29.44 -41.58 -13.94
C HIS A 141 -29.58 -40.51 -12.87
N GLU A 142 -29.18 -40.87 -11.66
CA GLU A 142 -28.92 -39.96 -10.57
C GLU A 142 -27.85 -38.98 -11.04
N SER A 143 -28.31 -37.87 -11.63
CA SER A 143 -27.46 -36.82 -12.18
C SER A 143 -26.66 -36.30 -11.02
N THR A 144 -25.41 -36.75 -10.95
CA THR A 144 -24.48 -36.41 -9.89
C THR A 144 -24.10 -34.96 -10.15
N THR A 145 -24.91 -34.06 -9.62
CA THR A 145 -24.78 -32.62 -9.77
C THR A 145 -23.51 -32.18 -9.07
N SER A 146 -22.40 -32.32 -9.79
CA SER A 146 -21.13 -31.69 -9.50
C SER A 146 -21.41 -30.18 -9.43
N SER A 147 -21.67 -29.71 -8.22
CA SER A 147 -21.95 -28.32 -7.90
C SER A 147 -20.64 -27.56 -8.01
N SER A 148 -20.22 -27.35 -9.26
CA SER A 148 -18.96 -26.71 -9.62
C SER A 148 -18.79 -25.46 -8.78
N VAL A 149 -17.77 -25.43 -7.92
CA VAL A 149 -17.60 -24.33 -6.97
C VAL A 149 -17.21 -23.08 -7.75
N GLN A 150 -18.20 -22.26 -8.07
CA GLN A 150 -18.03 -21.03 -8.83
C GLN A 150 -17.48 -19.92 -7.92
N LYS A 151 -16.75 -18.98 -8.51
CA LYS A 151 -16.38 -17.76 -7.80
C LYS A 151 -17.64 -16.98 -7.42
N ARG A 152 -17.58 -16.26 -6.30
CA ARG A 152 -18.59 -15.27 -5.90
C ARG A 152 -18.82 -14.23 -7.02
N SER A 153 -20.01 -13.65 -7.10
CA SER A 153 -20.36 -12.60 -8.07
C SER A 153 -20.40 -11.20 -7.44
N ASP A 154 -20.79 -11.09 -6.17
CA ASP A 154 -20.87 -9.86 -5.37
C ASP A 154 -19.52 -9.41 -4.75
N TYR A 155 -18.39 -9.79 -5.33
CA TYR A 155 -17.10 -9.22 -4.91
C TYR A 155 -16.93 -7.80 -5.45
N LEU A 156 -16.32 -6.94 -4.63
CA LEU A 156 -16.12 -5.53 -4.96
C LEU A 156 -15.17 -5.37 -6.17
N SER A 157 -15.49 -4.45 -7.09
CA SER A 157 -14.57 -4.09 -8.18
C SER A 157 -13.31 -3.43 -7.62
N TRP A 158 -12.22 -3.40 -8.39
CA TRP A 158 -10.99 -2.73 -7.95
C TRP A 158 -11.19 -1.23 -7.74
N ASP A 159 -11.94 -0.57 -8.62
CA ASP A 159 -12.14 0.87 -8.58
C ASP A 159 -13.10 1.25 -7.44
N ASP A 160 -14.17 0.48 -7.22
CA ASP A 160 -15.03 0.61 -6.04
C ASP A 160 -14.26 0.30 -4.75
N TYR A 161 -13.32 -0.65 -4.75
CA TYR A 161 -12.47 -0.94 -3.59
C TYR A 161 -11.52 0.21 -3.25
N PHE A 162 -10.78 0.75 -4.22
CA PHE A 162 -9.86 1.85 -3.97
C PHE A 162 -10.60 3.16 -3.63
N MET A 163 -11.76 3.40 -4.23
CA MET A 163 -12.65 4.49 -3.82
C MET A 163 -13.20 4.25 -2.41
N SER A 164 -13.59 3.02 -2.05
CA SER A 164 -14.01 2.68 -0.68
C SER A 164 -12.91 2.87 0.34
N VAL A 165 -11.64 2.58 -0.01
CA VAL A 165 -10.49 2.91 0.86
C VAL A 165 -10.32 4.42 1.00
N ALA A 166 -10.53 5.22 -0.04
CA ALA A 166 -10.52 6.67 0.06
C ALA A 166 -11.63 7.19 1.00
N PHE A 167 -12.87 6.71 0.88
CA PHE A 167 -13.97 7.07 1.79
C PHE A 167 -13.75 6.58 3.23
N LEU A 168 -13.26 5.35 3.43
CA LEU A 168 -12.89 4.82 4.75
C LEU A 168 -11.77 5.65 5.40
N SER A 169 -10.84 6.15 4.60
CA SER A 169 -9.77 7.04 5.08
C SER A 169 -10.32 8.41 5.48
N ALA A 170 -11.33 8.93 4.77
CA ALA A 170 -12.01 10.18 5.13
C ALA A 170 -12.62 10.12 6.54
N MET A 171 -13.07 8.94 7.00
CA MET A 171 -13.60 8.73 8.36
C MET A 171 -12.54 8.94 9.48
N ARG A 172 -11.26 9.14 9.14
CA ARG A 172 -10.21 9.57 10.09
C ARG A 172 -10.02 11.08 10.18
N SER A 173 -10.69 11.87 9.33
CA SER A 173 -10.66 13.33 9.44
C SER A 173 -11.42 13.81 10.67
N LYS A 174 -10.87 14.84 11.33
CA LYS A 174 -11.51 15.56 12.45
C LYS A 174 -12.21 16.84 12.00
N ASP A 175 -12.17 17.18 10.71
CA ASP A 175 -12.86 18.33 10.15
C ASP A 175 -14.38 18.16 10.34
N PRO A 176 -15.06 19.02 11.11
CA PRO A 176 -16.48 18.85 11.40
C PRO A 176 -17.37 19.17 10.18
N SER A 177 -16.82 19.78 9.13
CA SER A 177 -17.59 20.37 8.02
C SER A 177 -17.43 19.63 6.69
N THR A 178 -16.29 18.98 6.44
CA THR A 178 -16.04 18.23 5.20
C THR A 178 -14.92 17.22 5.41
N GLN A 179 -15.24 15.94 5.28
CA GLN A 179 -14.29 14.84 5.35
C GLN A 179 -13.95 14.37 3.93
N VAL A 180 -12.67 14.42 3.57
CA VAL A 180 -12.12 13.97 2.28
C VAL A 180 -11.03 12.96 2.55
N GLY A 181 -10.98 11.92 1.75
CA GLY A 181 -9.91 10.92 1.77
C GLY A 181 -9.40 10.62 0.38
N ALA A 182 -8.17 10.10 0.32
CA ALA A 182 -7.43 9.83 -0.89
C ALA A 182 -6.60 8.54 -0.76
N CYS A 183 -6.53 7.76 -1.85
CA CYS A 183 -5.81 6.50 -1.93
C CYS A 183 -4.98 6.45 -3.22
N ILE A 184 -3.66 6.33 -3.12
CA ILE A 184 -2.75 6.23 -4.28
C ILE A 184 -2.42 4.76 -4.53
N VAL A 185 -2.56 4.35 -5.78
CA VAL A 185 -2.48 2.96 -6.23
C VAL A 185 -1.51 2.85 -7.40
N ASN A 186 -0.60 1.88 -7.35
CA ASN A 186 0.38 1.66 -8.43
C ASN A 186 -0.17 0.75 -9.54
N PRO A 187 0.53 0.61 -10.70
CA PRO A 187 0.07 -0.20 -11.82
C PRO A 187 -0.25 -1.67 -11.47
N GLU A 188 0.48 -2.29 -10.54
CA GLU A 188 0.16 -3.64 -10.04
C GLU A 188 -0.94 -3.69 -8.96
N ARG A 189 -1.77 -2.64 -8.86
CA ARG A 189 -2.94 -2.53 -7.97
C ARG A 189 -2.60 -2.60 -6.47
N LYS A 190 -1.42 -2.12 -6.08
CA LYS A 190 -0.99 -2.02 -4.67
C LYS A 190 -1.21 -0.60 -4.16
N ILE A 191 -1.73 -0.47 -2.95
CA ILE A 191 -1.89 0.82 -2.28
C ILE A 191 -0.53 1.31 -1.80
N VAL A 192 -0.06 2.42 -2.37
CA VAL A 192 1.27 3.00 -2.10
C VAL A 192 1.19 4.29 -1.26
N GLY A 193 0.02 4.90 -1.10
CA GLY A 193 -0.18 6.06 -0.21
C GLY A 193 -1.64 6.23 0.20
N ILE A 194 -1.90 6.73 1.41
CA ILE A 194 -3.24 7.00 1.95
C ILE A 194 -3.23 8.35 2.67
N GLY A 195 -4.28 9.14 2.48
CA GLY A 195 -4.45 10.44 3.12
C GLY A 195 -5.91 10.78 3.40
N TYR A 196 -6.08 11.74 4.31
CA TYR A 196 -7.35 12.39 4.64
C TYR A 196 -7.04 13.83 5.05
N ASN A 197 -8.02 14.74 5.01
CA ASN A 197 -7.78 16.13 5.39
C ASN A 197 -7.64 16.29 6.92
N GLY A 198 -6.62 17.04 7.35
CA GLY A 198 -6.25 17.23 8.75
C GLY A 198 -5.12 18.25 8.90
N PHE A 199 -4.79 18.65 10.12
CA PHE A 199 -3.66 19.57 10.36
C PHE A 199 -2.28 18.87 10.20
N PRO A 200 -1.16 19.61 10.17
CA PRO A 200 0.17 19.05 9.97
C PRO A 200 0.62 18.16 11.14
N ASN A 201 1.54 17.23 10.86
CA ASN A 201 2.10 16.32 11.87
C ASN A 201 2.73 17.11 13.05
N GLY A 202 2.16 16.95 14.25
CA GLY A 202 2.64 17.61 15.46
C GLY A 202 1.86 18.86 15.87
N CYS A 203 0.92 19.34 15.04
CA CYS A 203 -0.09 20.31 15.44
C CYS A 203 -1.28 19.57 16.07
N GLY A 204 -1.75 19.99 17.25
CA GLY A 204 -2.94 19.39 17.86
C GLY A 204 -4.22 19.83 17.17
N ASP A 205 -5.14 18.89 16.97
CA ASP A 205 -6.45 19.16 16.37
C ASP A 205 -7.42 19.91 17.30
N ASP A 206 -7.01 20.11 18.56
CA ASP A 206 -7.70 20.91 19.58
C ASP A 206 -7.02 22.29 19.77
N ASP A 207 -5.80 22.47 19.25
CA ASP A 207 -5.02 23.72 19.34
C ASP A 207 -5.28 24.69 18.18
N LEU A 208 -5.80 24.20 17.06
CA LEU A 208 -5.98 24.95 15.80
C LEU A 208 -7.47 25.06 15.42
N PRO A 209 -7.89 26.20 14.82
CA PRO A 209 -9.30 26.46 14.57
C PRO A 209 -9.84 25.64 13.41
N TRP A 210 -10.91 24.87 13.66
CA TRP A 210 -11.69 24.20 12.61
C TRP A 210 -12.70 25.11 11.89
N ALA A 211 -12.81 26.37 12.31
CA ALA A 211 -13.78 27.33 11.79
C ALA A 211 -13.55 27.64 10.30
N ARG A 212 -14.65 27.97 9.61
CA ARG A 212 -14.65 28.36 8.19
C ARG A 212 -14.68 29.87 7.98
N GLU A 213 -15.01 30.61 9.02
CA GLU A 213 -15.26 32.05 9.07
C GLU A 213 -14.64 32.56 10.39
N SER A 214 -14.19 33.81 10.42
CA SER A 214 -13.56 34.43 11.60
C SER A 214 -14.39 35.63 12.06
N GLU A 215 -14.72 35.66 13.35
CA GLU A 215 -15.39 36.82 13.98
C GLU A 215 -14.51 38.08 13.97
N SER A 216 -13.18 37.93 13.99
CA SER A 216 -12.22 39.04 13.92
C SER A 216 -11.86 39.45 12.48
N ASN A 217 -12.34 38.70 11.47
CA ASN A 217 -11.90 38.73 10.07
C ASN A 217 -10.42 38.33 9.84
N SER A 218 -9.75 37.77 10.85
CA SER A 218 -8.41 37.18 10.74
C SER A 218 -8.46 35.82 10.01
N PRO A 219 -7.70 35.62 8.91
CA PRO A 219 -7.57 34.30 8.30
C PRO A 219 -7.00 33.23 9.24
N LEU A 220 -6.25 33.64 10.27
CA LEU A 220 -5.61 32.77 11.26
C LEU A 220 -6.62 32.12 12.22
N ASP A 221 -7.84 32.66 12.33
CA ASP A 221 -8.90 32.06 13.14
C ASP A 221 -9.73 31.04 12.32
N THR A 222 -9.31 30.75 11.08
CA THR A 222 -9.95 29.76 10.20
C THR A 222 -9.01 28.60 9.93
N LYS A 223 -9.55 27.43 9.55
CA LYS A 223 -8.74 26.25 9.23
C LYS A 223 -7.87 26.39 7.98
N TYR A 224 -8.17 27.34 7.09
CA TYR A 224 -7.63 27.36 5.72
C TYR A 224 -6.11 27.55 5.61
N PRO A 225 -5.41 28.30 6.49
CA PRO A 225 -3.95 28.38 6.47
C PRO A 225 -3.26 27.09 6.94
N TYR A 226 -3.98 26.20 7.63
CA TYR A 226 -3.41 25.08 8.38
C TYR A 226 -3.78 23.70 7.84
N VAL A 227 -4.96 23.54 7.24
CA VAL A 227 -5.49 22.22 6.86
C VAL A 227 -4.76 21.64 5.64
N CYS A 228 -4.02 20.55 5.86
CA CYS A 228 -3.48 19.73 4.79
C CYS A 228 -4.62 18.93 4.13
N HIS A 229 -4.68 19.00 2.80
CA HIS A 229 -5.65 18.25 1.99
C HIS A 229 -5.35 16.74 1.96
N ALA A 230 -6.36 15.93 1.63
CA ALA A 230 -6.24 14.48 1.60
C ALA A 230 -5.23 13.99 0.55
N GLU A 231 -5.22 14.63 -0.62
CA GLU A 231 -4.34 14.35 -1.75
C GLU A 231 -2.87 14.65 -1.39
N MET A 232 -2.63 15.80 -0.76
CA MET A 232 -1.33 16.19 -0.21
C MET A 232 -0.83 15.17 0.82
N ASN A 233 -1.68 14.82 1.79
CA ASN A 233 -1.35 13.85 2.82
C ASN A 233 -1.08 12.46 2.22
N ALA A 234 -1.80 12.02 1.19
CA ALA A 234 -1.54 10.74 0.53
C ALA A 234 -0.18 10.71 -0.19
N ILE A 235 0.21 11.80 -0.86
CA ILE A 235 1.50 11.93 -1.57
C ILE A 235 2.68 11.97 -0.57
N LEU A 236 2.48 12.56 0.61
CA LEU A 236 3.47 12.64 1.68
C LEU A 236 3.59 11.31 2.46
N ASN A 237 2.46 10.65 2.77
CA ASN A 237 2.38 9.39 3.52
C ASN A 237 2.75 8.13 2.70
N LYS A 238 3.34 8.28 1.51
CA LYS A 238 3.65 7.14 0.64
C LYS A 238 4.63 6.15 1.28
N ASN A 239 4.40 4.86 1.04
CA ASN A 239 5.26 3.75 1.45
C ASN A 239 6.30 3.35 0.38
N SER A 240 6.21 3.95 -0.81
CA SER A 240 7.09 3.79 -1.96
C SER A 240 8.11 4.93 -2.10
N THR A 241 9.16 4.73 -2.91
CA THR A 241 10.17 5.76 -3.22
C THR A 241 9.54 7.00 -3.88
N ASP A 242 8.68 6.78 -4.87
CA ASP A 242 7.85 7.80 -5.52
C ASP A 242 6.47 7.21 -5.90
N VAL A 243 5.62 8.02 -6.51
CA VAL A 243 4.28 7.66 -6.98
C VAL A 243 4.09 7.93 -8.48
N LYS A 244 5.19 7.82 -9.25
CA LYS A 244 5.17 8.04 -10.69
C LYS A 244 4.32 6.98 -11.39
N GLY A 245 3.53 7.40 -12.37
CA GLY A 245 2.64 6.52 -13.12
C GLY A 245 1.49 5.90 -12.30
N CYS A 246 1.31 6.31 -11.04
CA CYS A 246 0.23 5.82 -10.19
C CYS A 246 -1.10 6.52 -10.48
N THR A 247 -2.19 5.92 -10.01
CA THR A 247 -3.54 6.49 -9.98
C THR A 247 -3.86 6.96 -8.56
N ILE A 248 -4.49 8.13 -8.41
CA ILE A 248 -5.05 8.59 -7.12
C ILE A 248 -6.58 8.55 -7.15
N TYR A 249 -7.17 7.83 -6.21
CA TYR A 249 -8.61 7.77 -5.96
C TYR A 249 -8.97 8.79 -4.88
N VAL A 250 -9.92 9.68 -5.14
CA VAL A 250 -10.28 10.79 -4.24
C VAL A 250 -11.80 10.95 -4.08
N ALA A 251 -12.25 11.24 -2.85
CA ALA A 251 -13.68 11.45 -2.60
C ALA A 251 -14.26 12.72 -3.28
N LEU A 252 -13.40 13.71 -3.56
CA LEU A 252 -13.73 15.01 -4.18
C LEU A 252 -12.65 15.37 -5.21
N PHE A 253 -13.03 16.01 -6.33
CA PHE A 253 -12.10 16.49 -7.36
C PHE A 253 -11.02 17.40 -6.72
N PRO A 254 -9.72 17.24 -7.07
CA PRO A 254 -8.65 17.99 -6.42
C PRO A 254 -8.72 19.49 -6.71
N CYS A 255 -8.36 20.31 -5.72
CA CYS A 255 -8.17 21.75 -5.94
C CYS A 255 -6.89 22.02 -6.76
N ASN A 256 -6.71 23.25 -7.25
CA ASN A 256 -5.54 23.64 -8.05
C ASN A 256 -4.20 23.41 -7.33
N GLU A 257 -4.13 23.58 -6.01
CA GLU A 257 -2.90 23.31 -5.24
C GLU A 257 -2.60 21.81 -5.16
N CYS A 258 -3.63 20.98 -4.98
CA CYS A 258 -3.48 19.52 -5.02
C CYS A 258 -3.15 19.01 -6.42
N ALA A 259 -3.67 19.63 -7.48
CA ALA A 259 -3.29 19.33 -8.86
C ALA A 259 -1.78 19.57 -9.10
N LYS A 260 -1.21 20.68 -8.61
CA LYS A 260 0.25 20.90 -8.66
C LYS A 260 1.02 19.76 -7.99
N LEU A 261 0.59 19.32 -6.81
CA LEU A 261 1.25 18.22 -6.09
C LEU A 261 1.12 16.88 -6.84
N ILE A 262 -0.06 16.57 -7.37
CA ILE A 262 -0.34 15.39 -8.20
C ILE A 262 0.62 15.35 -9.39
N ILE A 263 0.66 16.44 -10.19
CA ILE A 263 1.52 16.60 -11.37
C ILE A 263 3.01 16.45 -10.99
N GLN A 264 3.48 17.23 -10.01
CA GLN A 264 4.90 17.23 -9.62
C GLN A 264 5.34 15.91 -8.93
N SER A 265 4.41 15.12 -8.41
CA SER A 265 4.69 13.77 -7.90
C SER A 265 4.74 12.69 -9.00
N GLY A 266 4.28 13.01 -10.21
CA GLY A 266 4.25 12.12 -11.38
C GLY A 266 3.05 11.17 -11.43
N ILE A 267 2.00 11.41 -10.64
CA ILE A 267 0.73 10.68 -10.72
C ILE A 267 0.10 10.95 -12.09
N SER A 268 -0.31 9.90 -12.80
CA SER A 268 -0.76 9.98 -14.20
C SER A 268 -2.28 9.97 -14.35
N HIS A 269 -3.02 9.51 -13.34
CA HIS A 269 -4.49 9.40 -13.37
C HIS A 269 -5.13 9.85 -12.05
N VAL A 270 -6.26 10.57 -12.13
CA VAL A 270 -7.09 10.98 -10.99
C VAL A 270 -8.51 10.40 -11.15
N VAL A 271 -8.91 9.50 -10.26
CA VAL A 271 -10.28 8.94 -10.21
C VAL A 271 -11.02 9.61 -9.06
N TYR A 272 -12.10 10.33 -9.33
CA TYR A 272 -12.81 11.14 -8.32
C TYR A 272 -14.28 10.73 -8.18
N CYS A 273 -14.82 10.77 -6.95
CA CYS A 273 -16.24 10.46 -6.75
C CYS A 273 -17.17 11.67 -7.03
N SER A 274 -16.79 12.86 -6.56
CA SER A 274 -17.62 14.08 -6.66
C SER A 274 -16.88 15.25 -7.28
N ASP A 275 -17.54 15.98 -8.19
CA ASP A 275 -17.11 17.30 -8.68
C ASP A 275 -18.21 18.36 -8.43
N LYS A 276 -18.74 18.37 -7.19
CA LYS A 276 -19.78 19.32 -6.73
C LYS A 276 -19.36 20.79 -6.72
N TYR A 277 -18.07 21.08 -6.94
CA TYR A 277 -17.51 22.43 -6.97
C TYR A 277 -16.92 22.79 -8.35
N ASN A 278 -17.33 22.08 -9.42
CA ASN A 278 -16.80 22.23 -10.77
C ASN A 278 -16.69 23.69 -11.27
N SER A 279 -17.60 24.58 -10.87
CA SER A 279 -17.65 25.99 -11.28
C SER A 279 -16.77 26.93 -10.44
N ASP A 280 -16.24 26.52 -9.28
CA ASP A 280 -15.27 27.32 -8.51
C ASP A 280 -13.93 27.34 -9.25
N TRP A 281 -13.34 28.54 -9.34
CA TRP A 281 -12.10 28.82 -10.07
C TRP A 281 -10.94 27.88 -9.70
N LYS A 282 -10.90 27.34 -8.47
CA LYS A 282 -9.88 26.36 -8.04
C LYS A 282 -9.97 25.05 -8.81
N PHE A 283 -11.17 24.58 -9.13
CA PHE A 283 -11.40 23.31 -9.82
C PHE A 283 -11.33 23.51 -11.34
N VAL A 284 -11.72 24.68 -11.84
CA VAL A 284 -11.43 25.13 -13.22
C VAL A 284 -9.92 25.22 -13.48
N ALA A 285 -9.16 25.83 -12.56
CA ALA A 285 -7.70 25.90 -12.66
C ALA A 285 -7.04 24.53 -12.45
N SER A 286 -7.58 23.69 -11.58
CA SER A 286 -7.16 22.28 -11.40
C SER A 286 -7.22 21.50 -12.71
N ARG A 287 -8.38 21.50 -13.40
CA ARG A 287 -8.51 20.84 -14.71
C ARG A 287 -7.52 21.38 -15.73
N ARG A 288 -7.42 22.70 -15.91
CA ARG A 288 -6.42 23.31 -16.82
C ARG A 288 -4.99 22.83 -16.56
N LEU A 289 -4.58 22.71 -15.29
CA LEU A 289 -3.26 22.20 -14.93
C LEU A 289 -3.09 20.72 -15.29
N LEU A 290 -4.10 19.89 -15.00
CA LEU A 290 -4.10 18.45 -15.32
C LEU A 290 -4.09 18.22 -16.85
N ASP A 291 -4.95 18.94 -17.58
CA ASP A 291 -5.04 18.94 -19.05
C ASP A 291 -3.68 19.30 -19.68
N MET A 292 -3.06 20.41 -19.24
CA MET A 292 -1.75 20.88 -19.73
C MET A 292 -0.59 19.92 -19.38
N ALA A 293 -0.71 19.16 -18.28
CA ALA A 293 0.29 18.17 -17.87
C ALA A 293 0.05 16.77 -18.45
N GLY A 294 -1.04 16.54 -19.17
CA GLY A 294 -1.42 15.21 -19.67
C GLY A 294 -1.86 14.23 -18.57
N VAL A 295 -2.22 14.71 -17.39
CA VAL A 295 -2.71 13.88 -16.28
C VAL A 295 -4.20 13.62 -16.49
N GLN A 296 -4.56 12.36 -16.75
CA GLN A 296 -5.94 11.98 -17.03
C GLN A 296 -6.81 12.08 -15.78
N TYR A 297 -8.08 12.44 -15.92
CA TYR A 297 -9.05 12.38 -14.82
C TYR A 297 -10.40 11.84 -15.28
N ALA A 298 -11.05 11.07 -14.40
CA ALA A 298 -12.35 10.46 -14.67
C ALA A 298 -13.20 10.38 -13.40
N GLN A 299 -14.50 10.65 -13.53
CA GLN A 299 -15.44 10.43 -12.43
C GLN A 299 -15.68 8.93 -12.24
N HIS A 300 -15.58 8.44 -11.01
CA HIS A 300 -15.86 7.05 -10.67
C HIS A 300 -17.33 6.70 -10.91
N LYS A 301 -17.57 5.62 -11.65
CA LYS A 301 -18.92 5.09 -11.89
C LYS A 301 -19.23 4.07 -10.78
N LEU A 302 -19.70 4.57 -9.64
CA LEU A 302 -20.15 3.76 -8.50
C LEU A 302 -21.06 2.61 -8.96
N GLN A 303 -20.60 1.37 -8.81
CA GLN A 303 -21.46 0.19 -9.02
C GLN A 303 -22.33 -0.07 -7.78
N LEU A 304 -21.86 0.36 -6.61
CA LEU A 304 -22.56 0.30 -5.33
C LEU A 304 -22.59 1.69 -4.69
N SER A 305 -23.74 2.11 -4.18
CA SER A 305 -23.90 3.36 -3.43
C SER A 305 -23.43 3.27 -1.97
N LYS A 306 -23.19 2.05 -1.47
CA LYS A 306 -22.75 1.75 -0.11
C LYS A 306 -21.97 0.45 -0.07
N VAL A 307 -20.87 0.43 0.69
CA VAL A 307 -20.18 -0.78 1.14
C VAL A 307 -20.36 -0.89 2.66
N VAL A 308 -20.51 -2.10 3.18
CA VAL A 308 -20.64 -2.37 4.62
C VAL A 308 -19.40 -3.15 5.07
N ILE A 309 -18.76 -2.68 6.14
CA ILE A 309 -17.72 -3.41 6.86
C ILE A 309 -18.35 -3.90 8.15
N ASP A 310 -18.68 -5.18 8.21
CA ASP A 310 -19.27 -5.84 9.36
C ASP A 310 -18.21 -6.67 10.08
N PHE A 311 -17.80 -6.24 11.28
CA PHE A 311 -16.82 -6.95 12.10
C PHE A 311 -17.32 -8.28 12.66
N THR A 312 -18.64 -8.49 12.70
CA THR A 312 -19.27 -9.74 13.17
C THR A 312 -19.33 -10.84 12.10
N SER A 313 -19.11 -10.49 10.82
CA SER A 313 -19.22 -11.43 9.68
C SER A 313 -18.21 -12.59 9.66
N VAL A 314 -17.30 -12.64 10.64
CA VAL A 314 -16.28 -13.68 10.82
C VAL A 314 -16.10 -14.10 12.30
N MET A 315 -17.10 -13.81 13.15
CA MET A 315 -17.13 -14.16 14.59
C MET A 315 -18.07 -15.32 14.88
#